data_AF-A0A1B8V7L1-F1
#
_entry.id   AF-A0A1B8V7L1-F1
#
_cell.length_a   1.000
_cell.length_b   1.000
_cell.length_c   1.000
_cell.angle_alpha   90.00
_cell.angle_beta   90.00
_cell.angle_gamma   90.00
#
_symmetry.space_group_name_H-M   'P 1'
#
loop_
_entity.id
_entity.type
_entity.pdbx_description
1 polymer ?
#
loop_
_entity_poly.entity_id
_entity_poly.type
_entity_poly.pdbx_seq_one_letter_code
_entity_poly.pdbx_strand_id
1 'polypeptide(L)'
;MIPIDYRSTPPVDIARAEIAGKVAEYLAAGRQIELIPIGVSGEKEFSVWNNKQRSPGQTDKAHAAFQNNAREKRRLLAQTVRYCAEQRMTISATADAMDLDRNTVRRIAAEHGIEFFRRERA
;
A
#
# COMPACT_ATOMS: atom_id res chain seq x y z
N MET A 1 6.40 38.79 27.53
CA MET A 1 5.97 37.59 26.79
C MET A 1 5.34 36.64 27.79
N ILE A 2 4.01 36.55 27.81
CA ILE A 2 3.30 35.66 28.75
C ILE A 2 3.38 34.24 28.18
N PRO A 3 3.86 33.23 28.92
CA PRO A 3 3.92 31.86 28.43
C PRO A 3 2.51 31.33 28.22
N ILE A 4 2.22 30.90 26.98
CA ILE A 4 0.95 30.29 26.63
C ILE A 4 1.00 28.83 27.09
N ASP A 5 0.10 28.43 27.98
CA ASP A 5 -0.08 27.03 28.34
C ASP A 5 -0.90 26.29 27.28
N TYR A 6 -0.23 25.50 26.46
CA TYR A 6 -0.85 24.73 25.38
C TYR A 6 -1.68 23.53 25.87
N ARG A 7 -1.71 23.25 27.17
CA ARG A 7 -2.57 22.20 27.77
C ARG A 7 -4.01 22.69 28.00
N SER A 8 -4.19 23.99 28.25
CA SER A 8 -5.52 24.59 28.46
C SER A 8 -6.14 25.14 27.18
N THR A 9 -5.31 25.52 26.20
CA THR A 9 -5.78 26.04 24.91
C THR A 9 -4.99 25.40 23.78
N PRO A 10 -5.61 24.47 23.02
CA PRO A 10 -4.96 23.84 21.89
C PRO A 10 -4.41 24.90 20.90
N PRO A 11 -3.23 24.67 20.30
CA PRO A 11 -2.64 25.60 19.32
C PRO A 11 -3.57 25.98 18.16
N VAL A 12 -4.48 25.07 17.79
CA VAL A 12 -5.48 25.28 16.74
C VAL A 12 -6.46 26.40 17.12
N ASP A 13 -6.86 26.49 18.38
CA ASP A 13 -7.82 27.48 18.85
C ASP A 13 -7.18 28.88 18.95
N ILE A 14 -5.89 28.94 19.28
CA ILE A 14 -5.09 30.16 19.23
C ILE A 14 -4.99 30.67 17.79
N ALA A 15 -4.62 29.79 16.85
CA ALA A 15 -4.52 30.15 15.44
C ALA A 15 -5.86 30.64 14.87
N ARG A 16 -6.98 30.02 15.27
CA ARG A 16 -8.33 30.47 14.89
C ARG A 16 -8.64 31.87 15.41
N ALA A 17 -8.32 32.16 16.67
CA ALA A 17 -8.56 33.48 17.26
C ALA A 17 -7.73 34.57 16.56
N GLU A 18 -6.47 34.30 16.24
CA GLU A 18 -5.61 35.23 15.50
C GLU A 18 -6.12 35.49 14.08
N ILE A 19 -6.55 34.44 13.38
CA ILE A 19 -7.13 34.57 12.02
C ILE A 19 -8.43 35.38 12.09
N ALA A 20 -9.30 35.10 13.07
CA ALA A 20 -10.55 35.83 13.26
C ALA A 20 -10.31 37.33 13.51
N GLY A 21 -9.30 37.69 14.31
CA GLY A 21 -8.91 39.08 14.54
C GLY A 21 -8.48 39.79 13.24
N LYS A 22 -7.60 39.15 12.46
CA LYS A 22 -7.13 39.70 11.17
C LYS A 22 -8.27 39.85 10.15
N VAL A 23 -9.20 38.90 10.13
CA VAL A 23 -10.40 38.98 9.27
C VAL A 23 -11.30 40.13 9.70
N ALA A 24 -11.52 40.32 11.01
CA ALA A 24 -12.31 41.42 11.53
C ALA A 24 -11.71 42.80 11.17
N GLU A 25 -10.38 42.96 11.32
CA GLU A 25 -9.67 44.18 10.91
C GLU A 25 -9.78 44.44 9.41
N TYR A 26 -9.64 43.39 8.58
CA TYR A 26 -9.74 43.48 7.13
C TYR A 26 -11.14 43.95 6.68
N LEU A 27 -12.19 43.38 7.29
CA LEU A 27 -13.58 43.77 7.02
C LEU A 27 -13.89 45.18 7.54
N ALA A 28 -13.40 45.54 8.72
CA ALA A 28 -13.59 46.88 9.31
C ALA A 28 -12.93 47.98 8.45
N ALA A 29 -11.86 47.66 7.72
CA ALA A 29 -11.23 48.55 6.74
C ALA A 29 -12.05 48.72 5.44
N GLY A 30 -13.28 48.20 5.38
CA GLY A 30 -14.18 48.32 4.23
C GLY A 30 -13.87 47.37 3.07
N ARG A 31 -12.97 46.40 3.28
CA ARG A 31 -12.60 45.41 2.27
C ARG A 31 -13.59 44.24 2.29
N GLN A 32 -13.81 43.62 1.13
CA GLN A 32 -14.70 42.48 0.99
C GLN A 32 -13.90 41.19 0.83
N ILE A 33 -14.42 40.09 1.37
CA ILE A 33 -13.89 38.74 1.15
C ILE A 33 -14.62 38.17 -0.05
N GLU A 34 -13.91 38.06 -1.16
CA GLU A 34 -14.45 37.45 -2.38
C GLU A 34 -14.33 35.93 -2.31
N LEU A 35 -15.39 35.22 -2.72
CA LEU A 35 -15.35 33.79 -2.92
C LEU A 35 -14.70 33.52 -4.28
N ILE A 36 -13.42 33.13 -4.28
CA ILE A 36 -12.73 32.79 -5.52
C ILE A 36 -13.12 31.36 -5.91
N PRO A 37 -13.68 31.14 -7.12
CA PRO A 37 -13.98 29.80 -7.60
C PRO A 37 -12.71 28.94 -7.68
N ILE A 38 -12.86 27.65 -7.41
CA ILE A 38 -11.77 26.67 -7.54
C ILE A 38 -11.19 26.75 -8.96
N GLY A 39 -9.89 27.00 -9.08
CA GLY A 39 -9.16 27.10 -10.36
C GLY A 39 -9.00 28.50 -10.95
N VAL A 40 -9.52 29.56 -10.30
CA VAL A 40 -9.37 30.96 -10.75
C VAL A 40 -8.29 31.71 -9.96
N SER A 41 -8.10 31.34 -8.68
CA SER A 41 -6.96 31.82 -7.89
C SER A 41 -5.68 31.14 -8.41
N GLY A 42 -4.61 31.91 -8.63
CA GLY A 42 -3.27 31.39 -8.96
C GLY A 42 -2.63 30.52 -7.85
N GLU A 43 -3.43 30.05 -6.90
CA GLU A 43 -3.11 28.90 -6.06
C GLU A 43 -2.79 27.72 -6.98
N LYS A 44 -1.48 27.43 -7.08
CA LYS A 44 -1.02 26.11 -7.52
C LYS A 44 -1.91 25.09 -6.86
N GLU A 45 -2.61 24.30 -7.67
CA GLU A 45 -3.40 23.16 -7.25
C GLU A 45 -2.74 22.56 -6.02
N PHE A 46 -3.36 22.76 -4.85
CA PHE A 46 -3.07 21.96 -3.68
C PHE A 46 -3.27 20.55 -4.19
N SER A 47 -2.14 19.91 -4.46
CA SER A 47 -2.08 18.73 -5.30
C SER A 47 -2.97 17.75 -4.58
N VAL A 48 -4.12 17.47 -5.17
CA VAL A 48 -5.09 16.51 -4.67
C VAL A 48 -4.26 15.30 -4.30
N TRP A 49 -4.14 15.04 -2.99
CA TRP A 49 -3.27 14.03 -2.43
C TRP A 49 -3.57 12.72 -3.19
N ASN A 50 -2.71 12.38 -4.14
CA ASN A 50 -2.81 11.23 -5.03
C ASN A 50 -4.04 11.10 -5.96
N ASN A 51 -4.42 12.14 -6.71
CA ASN A 51 -5.14 11.92 -7.98
C ASN A 51 -4.22 12.16 -9.18
N LYS A 52 -3.18 11.33 -9.33
CA LYS A 52 -2.60 11.11 -10.66
C LYS A 52 -3.73 10.55 -11.52
N GLN A 53 -4.26 11.36 -12.44
CA GLN A 53 -5.14 10.86 -13.49
C GLN A 53 -4.42 9.69 -14.17
N ARG A 54 -4.88 8.47 -13.90
CA ARG A 54 -4.30 7.25 -14.47
C ARG A 54 -4.58 7.30 -15.96
N SER A 55 -3.54 7.50 -16.76
CA SER A 55 -3.66 7.45 -18.21
C SER A 55 -4.16 6.06 -18.63
N PRO A 56 -5.09 5.95 -19.59
CA PRO A 56 -5.49 4.65 -20.14
C PRO A 56 -4.25 3.86 -20.56
N GLY A 57 -4.09 2.63 -20.06
CA GLY A 57 -2.92 1.76 -20.30
C GLY A 57 -1.87 1.68 -19.17
N GLN A 58 -1.94 2.53 -18.13
CA GLN A 58 -1.10 2.34 -16.92
C GLN A 58 -1.55 1.13 -16.10
N THR A 59 -2.86 0.85 -16.07
CA THR A 59 -3.43 -0.34 -15.43
C THR A 59 -2.95 -1.63 -16.07
N ASP A 60 -2.75 -1.64 -17.39
CA ASP A 60 -2.38 -2.86 -18.12
C ASP A 60 -0.91 -3.23 -17.87
N LYS A 61 -0.01 -2.24 -17.83
CA LYS A 61 1.40 -2.46 -17.48
C LYS A 61 1.58 -2.88 -16.03
N ALA A 62 0.86 -2.24 -15.10
CA ALA A 62 0.88 -2.63 -13.70
C ALA A 62 0.30 -4.04 -13.49
N HIS A 63 -0.77 -4.37 -14.21
CA HIS A 63 -1.37 -5.70 -14.18
C HIS A 63 -0.42 -6.76 -14.78
N ALA A 64 0.23 -6.47 -15.90
CA ALA A 64 1.23 -7.36 -16.50
C ALA A 64 2.42 -7.59 -15.57
N ALA A 65 2.94 -6.53 -14.93
CA ALA A 65 4.00 -6.64 -13.93
C ALA A 65 3.57 -7.49 -12.73
N PHE A 66 2.34 -7.32 -12.24
CA PHE A 66 1.79 -8.15 -11.16
C PHE A 66 1.69 -9.63 -11.55
N GLN A 67 1.22 -9.92 -12.77
CA GLN A 67 1.15 -11.30 -13.29
C GLN A 67 2.55 -11.92 -13.46
N ASN A 68 3.52 -11.16 -13.95
CA ASN A 68 4.91 -11.60 -14.08
C ASN A 68 5.53 -11.91 -12.72
N ASN A 69 5.35 -11.03 -11.72
CA ASN A 69 5.80 -11.26 -10.35
C ASN A 69 5.15 -12.50 -9.73
N ALA A 70 3.85 -12.72 -9.96
CA ALA A 70 3.16 -13.91 -9.48
C ALA A 70 3.71 -15.19 -10.12
N ARG A 71 4.01 -15.16 -11.42
CA ARG A 71 4.62 -16.27 -12.16
C ARG A 71 6.02 -16.58 -11.64
N GLU A 72 6.82 -15.55 -11.39
CA GLU A 72 8.20 -15.68 -10.89
C GLU A 72 8.24 -16.24 -9.47
N LYS A 73 7.37 -15.74 -8.58
CA LYS A 73 7.18 -16.33 -7.24
C LYS A 73 6.81 -17.80 -7.32
N ARG A 74 5.89 -18.18 -8.21
CA ARG A 74 5.49 -19.59 -8.41
C ARG A 74 6.65 -20.46 -8.90
N ARG A 75 7.48 -19.94 -9.81
CA ARG A 75 8.69 -20.62 -10.29
C ARG A 75 9.71 -20.85 -9.17
N LEU A 76 9.97 -19.86 -8.32
CA LEU A 76 10.89 -19.98 -7.18
C LEU A 76 10.36 -20.98 -6.14
N LEU A 77 9.04 -20.97 -5.89
CA LEU A 77 8.39 -21.96 -5.05
C LEU A 77 8.52 -23.38 -5.63
N ALA A 78 8.39 -23.56 -6.94
CA ALA A 78 8.60 -24.87 -7.56
C ALA A 78 10.04 -25.38 -7.43
N GLN A 79 11.04 -24.49 -7.52
CA GLN A 79 12.45 -24.86 -7.33
C GLN A 79 12.73 -25.32 -5.90
N THR A 80 12.19 -24.61 -4.91
CA THR A 80 12.33 -24.97 -3.49
C THR A 80 11.59 -26.26 -3.15
N VAL A 81 10.37 -26.44 -3.66
CA VAL A 81 9.61 -27.70 -3.55
C VAL A 81 10.40 -28.88 -4.16
N ARG A 82 11.05 -28.68 -5.32
CA ARG A 82 11.90 -29.69 -5.96
C ARG A 82 13.11 -30.02 -5.10
N TYR A 83 13.79 -29.02 -4.57
CA TYR A 83 14.92 -29.22 -3.66
C TYR A 83 14.51 -30.04 -2.43
N CYS A 84 13.37 -29.74 -1.80
CA CYS A 84 12.85 -30.53 -0.68
C CYS A 84 12.53 -31.98 -1.08
N ALA A 85 12.00 -32.20 -2.29
CA ALA A 85 11.76 -33.54 -2.81
C ALA A 85 13.09 -34.33 -3.01
N GLU A 86 14.12 -33.67 -3.54
CA GLU A 86 15.48 -34.24 -3.70
C GLU A 86 16.12 -34.61 -2.36
N GLN A 87 15.89 -33.82 -1.31
CA GLN A 87 16.29 -34.12 0.07
C GLN A 87 15.48 -35.25 0.73
N ARG A 88 14.67 -35.99 -0.04
CA ARG A 88 13.78 -37.06 0.42
C ARG A 88 12.77 -36.62 1.48
N MET A 89 12.43 -35.33 1.51
CA MET A 89 11.39 -34.84 2.41
C MET A 89 10.02 -35.35 1.94
N THR A 90 9.12 -35.54 2.89
CA THR A 90 7.71 -35.84 2.57
C THR A 90 6.97 -34.54 2.25
N ILE A 91 5.83 -34.63 1.55
CA ILE A 91 4.97 -33.47 1.26
C ILE A 91 4.62 -32.70 2.54
N SER A 92 4.35 -33.40 3.64
CA SER A 92 4.08 -32.77 4.94
C SER A 92 5.27 -31.99 5.48
N ALA A 93 6.47 -32.58 5.45
CA ALA A 93 7.67 -31.90 5.92
C ALA A 93 8.05 -30.68 5.05
N THR A 94 7.84 -30.77 3.74
CA THR A 94 8.01 -29.65 2.81
C THR A 94 7.00 -28.53 3.07
N ALA A 95 5.75 -28.88 3.35
CA ALA A 95 4.71 -27.91 3.72
C ALA A 95 5.08 -27.16 5.00
N ASP A 96 5.53 -27.88 6.02
CA ASP A 96 5.94 -27.29 7.30
C ASP A 96 7.21 -26.43 7.15
N ALA A 97 8.20 -26.86 6.35
CA ALA A 97 9.44 -26.12 6.13
C ALA A 97 9.25 -24.84 5.31
N MET A 98 8.22 -24.78 4.46
CA MET A 98 7.93 -23.63 3.60
C MET A 98 6.80 -22.73 4.12
N ASP A 99 6.19 -23.08 5.26
CA ASP A 99 4.96 -22.45 5.79
C ASP A 99 3.84 -22.38 4.73
N LEU A 100 3.62 -23.52 4.06
CA LEU A 100 2.62 -23.66 2.99
C LEU A 100 1.58 -24.71 3.35
N ASP A 101 0.36 -24.55 2.82
CA ASP A 101 -0.64 -25.62 2.90
C ASP A 101 -0.21 -26.85 2.08
N ARG A 102 -0.52 -28.04 2.60
CA ARG A 102 -0.17 -29.33 1.97
C ARG A 102 -0.79 -29.48 0.58
N ASN A 103 -1.99 -28.93 0.34
CA ASN A 103 -2.61 -28.97 -0.98
C ASN A 103 -1.90 -28.04 -1.96
N THR A 104 -1.34 -26.92 -1.47
CA THR A 104 -0.52 -26.02 -2.28
C THR A 104 0.75 -26.71 -2.74
N VAL A 105 1.43 -27.44 -1.85
CA VAL A 105 2.62 -28.24 -2.22
C VAL A 105 2.26 -29.34 -3.22
N ARG A 106 1.15 -30.07 -3.01
CA ARG A 106 0.67 -31.08 -3.99
C ARG A 106 0.38 -30.49 -5.36
N ARG A 107 -0.28 -29.33 -5.41
CA ARG A 107 -0.60 -28.65 -6.65
C ARG A 107 0.66 -28.22 -7.39
N ILE A 108 1.62 -27.61 -6.70
CA ILE A 108 2.91 -27.23 -7.28
C ILE A 108 3.66 -28.46 -7.79
N ALA A 109 3.65 -29.56 -7.02
CA ALA A 109 4.28 -30.81 -7.43
C ALA A 109 3.66 -31.38 -8.71
N ALA A 110 2.33 -31.41 -8.81
CA ALA A 110 1.62 -31.88 -10.00
C ALA A 110 1.87 -30.99 -11.22
N GLU A 111 1.89 -29.67 -11.04
CA GLU A 111 2.14 -28.70 -12.12
C GLU A 111 3.56 -28.79 -12.68
N HIS A 112 4.53 -29.15 -11.85
CA HIS A 112 5.95 -29.19 -12.21
C HIS A 112 6.53 -30.60 -12.34
N GLY A 113 5.69 -31.65 -12.28
CA GLY A 113 6.10 -33.05 -12.38
C GLY A 113 7.09 -33.48 -11.30
N ILE A 114 6.96 -32.97 -10.08
CA ILE A 114 7.87 -33.26 -8.97
C ILE A 114 7.35 -34.47 -8.20
N GLU A 115 8.14 -35.53 -8.15
CA GLU A 115 7.83 -36.71 -7.36
C GLU A 115 8.43 -36.60 -5.95
N PHE A 116 7.57 -36.72 -4.95
CA PHE A 116 7.98 -36.74 -3.55
C PHE A 116 8.27 -38.16 -3.09
N PHE A 117 9.24 -38.31 -2.18
CA PHE A 117 9.53 -39.58 -1.53
C PHE A 117 8.27 -40.12 -0.85
N ARG A 118 7.77 -41.25 -1.36
CA ARG A 118 6.61 -41.95 -0.81
C ARG A 118 7.12 -42.90 0.26
N ARG A 119 6.74 -42.66 1.52
CA ARG A 119 6.99 -43.62 2.61
C ARG A 119 6.22 -44.89 2.26
N GLU A 120 6.91 -45.93 1.80
CA GLU A 120 6.30 -47.26 1.66
C GLU A 120 5.75 -47.65 3.04
N ARG A 121 4.46 -48.00 3.10
CA ARG A 121 3.87 -48.58 4.30
C ARG A 121 4.52 -49.96 4.46
N ALA A 122 5.40 -50.09 5.44
CA ALA A 122 5.79 -51.38 6.00
C ALA A 122 4.60 -52.04 6.71
#